data_AF-A0A961VT19-F1
#
_entry.id   AF-A0A961VT19-F1
#
_cell.length_a   1.000
_cell.length_b   1.000
_cell.length_c   1.000
_cell.angle_alpha   90.00
_cell.angle_beta   90.00
_cell.angle_gamma   90.00
#
_symmetry.space_group_name_H-M   'P 1'
#
loop_
_entity.id
_entity.type
_entity.pdbx_description
1 polymer ?
#
loop_
_entity_poly.entity_id
_entity_poly.type
_entity_poly.pdbx_seq_one_letter_code
_entity_poly.pdbx_strand_id
1 'polypeptide(L)'
;MPGKNRALQRLVGHRRVVHISGFEPIGVDGLDRRMKSGLRKFSALWGANATSTPPVTSEDGRSVLWQVDATGPNWATQTRYTVLRWDELMAPYTGGSWVGRVANGYLALFGLIGNGTLSRYFRANVRYGLFFIYPLLLLAGFVLAGIAAALIAAMLGIPAAPVTAPVLGLVVFAVLLRGLGGYFYLDFALSDWAFAADLARDRIAGLDTVVERFTEEVIAALRDPNADEVLLSSVSLGAVMMAEAIDRVFAREPDANIYMRRATFLTVGSSILKIGLHPEAERLRRLVGRVGAEKDLRWVEYQAKVDPINFYKTDPVKDLGNRRTGRPQVRQIRIRSMMHDADYRRAQRSALHLHRQFVMPNGKRYFYDFYQISFGPLSLPSRVKLGEKATGAFGKDGSVTFEPPTRSRRKRRTPVAAAAQ
;
A
#
# COMPACT_ATOMS: atom_id res chain seq x y z
N MET A 1 -1.45 -14.82 38.91
CA MET A 1 -0.76 -13.51 38.94
C MET A 1 -1.41 -12.53 37.96
N PRO A 2 -2.34 -11.66 38.39
CA PRO A 2 -2.97 -10.67 37.54
C PRO A 2 -2.32 -9.29 37.79
N GLY A 3 -1.40 -8.84 36.92
CA GLY A 3 -0.69 -7.58 37.24
C GLY A 3 0.21 -6.93 36.20
N LYS A 4 0.26 -7.37 34.92
CA LYS A 4 1.18 -6.76 33.94
C LYS A 4 0.59 -6.30 32.59
N ASN A 5 -0.72 -6.37 32.38
CA ASN A 5 -1.36 -5.96 31.10
C ASN A 5 -2.23 -4.68 31.19
N ARG A 6 -1.98 -3.80 32.17
CA ARG A 6 -2.72 -2.54 32.39
C ARG A 6 -2.57 -1.45 31.29
N ALA A 7 -1.93 -1.75 30.16
CA ALA A 7 -1.57 -0.74 29.16
C ALA A 7 -1.94 -1.14 27.73
N LEU A 8 -3.17 -1.63 27.55
CA LEU A 8 -3.88 -1.46 26.28
C LEU A 8 -4.67 -0.16 26.40
N GLN A 9 -4.42 0.75 25.46
CA GLN A 9 -5.12 2.02 25.41
C GLN A 9 -6.64 1.77 25.35
N ARG A 10 -7.41 2.77 25.79
CA ARG A 10 -8.85 2.84 25.60
C ARG A 10 -9.21 2.45 24.15
N LEU A 11 -10.30 1.69 23.99
CA LEU A 11 -10.79 1.31 22.67
C LEU A 11 -11.07 2.54 21.81
N VAL A 12 -10.79 2.43 20.53
CA VAL A 12 -11.00 3.47 19.52
C VAL A 12 -12.49 3.51 19.19
N GLY A 13 -13.15 4.63 19.56
CA GLY A 13 -14.55 4.89 19.21
C GLY A 13 -14.67 5.66 17.90
N HIS A 14 -13.75 6.60 17.64
CA HIS A 14 -13.71 7.39 16.41
C HIS A 14 -12.34 7.31 15.75
N ARG A 15 -12.30 6.91 14.49
CA ARG A 15 -11.07 6.81 13.70
C ARG A 15 -11.16 7.63 12.41
N ARG A 16 -10.06 8.26 12.04
CA ARG A 16 -9.82 8.72 10.67
C ARG A 16 -8.84 7.77 10.00
N VAL A 17 -9.17 7.29 8.82
CA VAL A 17 -8.24 6.54 7.98
C VAL A 17 -8.07 7.30 6.68
N VAL A 18 -6.84 7.71 6.38
CA VAL A 18 -6.47 8.28 5.10
C VAL A 18 -5.60 7.24 4.39
N HIS A 19 -6.07 6.73 3.26
CA HIS A 19 -5.45 5.62 2.56
C HIS A 19 -4.98 6.03 1.15
N ILE A 20 -3.74 5.68 0.80
CA ILE A 20 -3.24 5.80 -0.58
C ILE A 20 -2.89 4.41 -1.12
N SER A 21 -3.55 4.04 -2.23
CA SER A 21 -3.29 2.78 -2.93
C SER A 21 -1.99 2.82 -3.74
N GLY A 22 -1.57 1.66 -4.24
CA GLY A 22 -0.45 1.56 -5.19
C GLY A 22 -0.81 2.04 -6.60
N PHE A 23 0.05 1.71 -7.57
CA PHE A 23 -0.18 1.97 -8.99
C PHE A 23 -1.31 1.07 -9.51
N GLU A 24 -2.55 1.53 -9.32
CA GLU A 24 -3.75 0.81 -9.70
C GLU A 24 -4.85 1.82 -10.02
N PRO A 25 -5.14 2.07 -11.31
CA PRO A 25 -6.20 2.98 -11.69
C PRO A 25 -7.56 2.30 -11.48
N ILE A 26 -8.14 2.47 -10.29
CA ILE A 26 -9.42 1.88 -9.91
C ILE A 26 -10.47 2.96 -9.73
N GLY A 27 -11.54 2.86 -10.52
CA GLY A 27 -12.67 3.78 -10.41
C GLY A 27 -13.42 3.64 -9.08
N VAL A 28 -14.23 4.65 -8.77
CA VAL A 28 -15.02 4.75 -7.54
C VAL A 28 -15.90 3.50 -7.32
N ASP A 29 -16.56 3.00 -8.36
CA ASP A 29 -17.37 1.77 -8.28
C ASP A 29 -16.54 0.54 -7.93
N GLY A 30 -15.30 0.48 -8.39
CA GLY A 30 -14.36 -0.58 -8.04
C GLY A 30 -13.97 -0.51 -6.57
N LEU A 31 -13.67 0.69 -6.07
CA LEU A 31 -13.37 0.93 -4.66
C LEU A 31 -14.57 0.61 -3.76
N ASP A 32 -15.77 1.04 -4.15
CA ASP A 32 -16.99 0.79 -3.38
C ASP A 32 -17.34 -0.71 -3.32
N ARG A 33 -17.20 -1.44 -4.45
CA ARG A 33 -17.34 -2.90 -4.45
C ARG A 33 -16.33 -3.59 -3.53
N ARG A 34 -15.07 -3.12 -3.52
CA ARG A 34 -14.04 -3.63 -2.60
C ARG A 34 -14.37 -3.33 -1.15
N MET A 35 -14.83 -2.13 -0.84
CA MET A 35 -15.27 -1.72 0.50
C MET A 35 -16.39 -2.64 0.99
N LYS A 36 -17.51 -2.72 0.26
CA LYS A 36 -18.68 -3.53 0.62
C LYS A 36 -18.34 -5.01 0.74
N SER A 37 -17.60 -5.58 -0.22
CA SER A 37 -17.19 -6.99 -0.18
C SER A 37 -16.25 -7.29 0.98
N GLY A 38 -15.31 -6.40 1.25
CA GLY A 38 -14.38 -6.54 2.35
C GLY A 38 -15.04 -6.42 3.73
N LEU A 39 -15.95 -5.46 3.91
CA LEU A 39 -16.71 -5.31 5.16
C LEU A 39 -17.57 -6.55 5.46
N ARG A 40 -18.19 -7.16 4.44
CA ARG A 40 -18.93 -8.43 4.62
C ARG A 40 -18.01 -9.56 5.10
N LYS A 41 -16.85 -9.73 4.48
CA LYS A 41 -15.87 -10.75 4.87
C LYS A 41 -15.30 -10.49 6.26
N PHE A 42 -15.00 -9.23 6.56
CA PHE A 42 -14.55 -8.78 7.86
C PHE A 42 -15.58 -9.09 8.96
N SER A 43 -16.84 -8.71 8.74
CA SER A 43 -17.97 -8.96 9.65
C SER A 43 -18.09 -10.45 9.98
N ALA A 44 -18.12 -11.30 8.93
CA ALA A 44 -18.20 -12.75 9.10
C ALA A 44 -16.96 -13.33 9.82
N LEU A 45 -15.76 -12.85 9.50
CA LEU A 45 -14.53 -13.38 10.08
C LEU A 45 -14.36 -13.03 11.55
N TRP A 46 -14.73 -11.81 11.94
CA TRP A 46 -14.48 -11.28 13.29
C TRP A 46 -15.71 -11.28 14.21
N GLY A 47 -16.86 -11.75 13.74
CA GLY A 47 -18.09 -11.73 14.54
C GLY A 47 -18.57 -10.30 14.81
N ALA A 48 -18.31 -9.40 13.86
CA ALA A 48 -18.70 -8.00 13.93
C ALA A 48 -19.85 -7.71 12.96
N ASN A 49 -20.53 -6.59 13.15
CA ASN A 49 -21.42 -6.02 12.14
C ASN A 49 -20.80 -4.72 11.63
N ALA A 50 -20.48 -4.67 10.33
CA ALA A 50 -19.89 -3.50 9.70
C ALA A 50 -20.63 -3.10 8.42
N THR A 51 -20.99 -1.83 8.34
CA THR A 51 -21.67 -1.21 7.19
C THR A 51 -20.94 0.06 6.76
N SER A 52 -21.15 0.48 5.52
CA SER A 52 -20.64 1.75 5.03
C SER A 52 -21.74 2.55 4.34
N THR A 53 -21.62 3.88 4.38
CA THR A 53 -22.40 4.76 3.50
C THR A 53 -22.03 4.51 2.02
N PRO A 54 -22.81 5.03 1.07
CA PRO A 54 -22.33 5.23 -0.29
C PRO A 54 -21.05 6.09 -0.32
N PRO A 55 -20.20 5.93 -1.36
CA PRO A 55 -19.00 6.75 -1.52
C PRO A 55 -19.37 8.20 -1.80
N VAL A 56 -18.67 9.12 -1.16
CA VAL A 56 -18.73 10.56 -1.46
C VAL A 56 -17.40 10.97 -2.07
N THR A 57 -17.42 11.43 -3.32
CA THR A 57 -16.24 11.91 -4.03
C THR A 57 -16.08 13.41 -3.80
N SER A 58 -14.86 13.88 -3.56
CA SER A 58 -14.56 15.31 -3.48
C SER A 58 -14.86 16.02 -4.81
N GLU A 59 -15.10 17.33 -4.76
CA GLU A 59 -15.37 18.16 -5.95
C GLU A 59 -14.27 18.06 -7.00
N ASP A 60 -13.01 17.95 -6.57
CA ASP A 60 -11.86 17.80 -7.45
C ASP A 60 -11.56 16.34 -7.87
N GLY A 61 -12.37 15.38 -7.40
CA GLY A 61 -12.24 13.96 -7.74
C GLY A 61 -11.08 13.21 -7.08
N ARG A 62 -10.24 13.89 -6.28
CA ARG A 62 -8.98 13.36 -5.71
C ARG A 62 -9.14 12.64 -4.38
N SER A 63 -10.31 12.69 -3.75
CA SER A 63 -10.60 11.86 -2.58
C SER A 63 -11.98 11.21 -2.67
N VAL A 64 -12.09 10.01 -2.13
CA VAL A 64 -13.36 9.28 -1.99
C VAL A 64 -13.51 8.84 -0.56
N LEU A 65 -14.66 9.15 0.02
CA LEU A 65 -14.93 8.98 1.43
C LEU A 65 -16.08 8.00 1.66
N TRP A 66 -15.93 7.17 2.69
CA TRP A 66 -16.99 6.38 3.29
C TRP A 66 -17.07 6.71 4.79
N GLN A 67 -18.28 6.80 5.35
CA GLN A 67 -18.45 6.55 6.79
C GLN A 67 -18.68 5.06 6.98
N VAL A 68 -17.89 4.43 7.85
CA VAL A 68 -17.97 3.02 8.19
C VAL A 68 -18.27 2.89 9.67
N ASP A 69 -19.37 2.25 9.99
CA ASP A 69 -19.73 1.88 11.36
C ASP A 69 -19.47 0.39 11.54
N ALA A 70 -18.60 0.05 12.49
CA ALA A 70 -18.33 -1.33 12.86
C ALA A 70 -18.64 -1.54 14.35
N THR A 71 -19.34 -2.62 14.66
CA THR A 71 -19.79 -2.94 16.02
C THR A 71 -19.54 -4.40 16.36
N GLY A 72 -19.20 -4.64 17.62
CA GLY A 72 -19.27 -5.96 18.25
C GLY A 72 -20.05 -5.86 19.56
N PRO A 73 -20.16 -6.97 20.33
CA PRO A 73 -21.00 -7.02 21.53
C PRO A 73 -20.74 -5.93 22.58
N ASN A 74 -19.48 -5.51 22.74
CA ASN A 74 -19.03 -4.57 23.76
C ASN A 74 -18.15 -3.43 23.22
N TRP A 75 -18.20 -3.16 21.92
CA TRP A 75 -17.45 -2.08 21.28
C TRP A 75 -18.14 -1.56 20.03
N ALA A 76 -17.90 -0.30 19.71
CA ALA A 76 -18.32 0.34 18.47
C ALA A 76 -17.21 1.28 18.00
N THR A 77 -16.94 1.28 16.69
CA THR A 77 -15.94 2.13 16.06
C THR A 77 -16.54 2.78 14.82
N GLN A 78 -16.60 4.11 14.83
CA GLN A 78 -16.97 4.92 13.68
C GLN A 78 -15.71 5.36 12.96
N THR A 79 -15.63 5.05 11.68
CA THR A 79 -14.46 5.35 10.86
C THR A 79 -14.84 6.20 9.67
N ARG A 80 -14.20 7.36 9.53
CA ARG A 80 -14.17 8.06 8.23
C ARG A 80 -12.98 7.53 7.46
N TYR A 81 -13.28 6.76 6.42
CA TYR A 81 -12.30 6.15 5.55
C TYR A 81 -12.21 6.93 4.25
N THR A 82 -11.10 7.63 4.05
CA THR A 82 -10.83 8.46 2.88
C THR A 82 -9.74 7.80 2.06
N VAL A 83 -10.03 7.47 0.81
CA VAL A 83 -9.03 7.03 -0.18
C VAL A 83 -8.61 8.24 -1.01
N LEU A 84 -7.32 8.50 -1.07
CA LEU A 84 -6.75 9.54 -1.91
C LEU A 84 -6.37 8.96 -3.27
N ARG A 85 -6.82 9.64 -4.32
CA ARG A 85 -6.77 9.19 -5.71
C ARG A 85 -5.75 10.00 -6.49
N TRP A 86 -5.01 9.28 -7.32
CA TRP A 86 -3.93 9.80 -8.15
C TRP A 86 -3.92 9.11 -9.52
N ASP A 87 -5.11 8.65 -9.96
CA ASP A 87 -5.31 7.99 -11.26
C ASP A 87 -4.84 8.89 -12.42
N GLU A 88 -5.01 10.22 -12.27
CA GLU A 88 -4.58 11.21 -13.27
C GLU A 88 -3.07 11.18 -13.52
N LEU A 89 -2.26 10.88 -12.50
CA LEU A 89 -0.81 10.74 -12.64
C LEU A 89 -0.42 9.45 -13.36
N MET A 90 -1.29 8.43 -13.31
CA MET A 90 -1.08 7.13 -13.97
C MET A 90 -1.57 7.13 -15.41
N ALA A 91 -2.51 8.02 -15.76
CA ALA A 91 -3.15 8.05 -17.07
C ALA A 91 -2.17 8.18 -18.24
N PRO A 92 -1.10 9.01 -18.19
CA PRO A 92 -0.10 9.07 -19.27
C PRO A 92 0.65 7.76 -19.50
N TYR A 93 0.79 6.92 -18.48
CA TYR A 93 1.54 5.65 -18.52
C TYR A 93 0.68 4.46 -18.91
N THR A 94 -0.63 4.55 -18.66
CA THR A 94 -1.59 3.47 -18.89
C THR A 94 -2.46 3.71 -20.13
N GLY A 95 -2.53 4.95 -20.61
CA GLY A 95 -3.20 5.35 -21.84
C GLY A 95 -2.35 5.15 -23.11
N GLY A 96 -2.83 5.69 -24.23
CA GLY A 96 -2.11 5.73 -25.50
C GLY A 96 -2.00 4.38 -26.23
N SER A 97 -1.11 4.32 -27.23
CA SER A 97 -0.88 3.12 -28.02
C SER A 97 -0.14 2.05 -27.21
N TRP A 98 -0.54 0.79 -27.39
CA TRP A 98 0.10 -0.34 -26.70
C TRP A 98 1.60 -0.44 -27.04
N VAL A 99 1.98 -0.20 -28.30
CA VAL A 99 3.39 -0.20 -28.72
C VAL A 99 4.19 0.88 -27.99
N GLY A 100 3.64 2.09 -27.86
CA GLY A 100 4.28 3.18 -27.14
C GLY A 100 4.53 2.85 -25.67
N ARG A 101 3.54 2.25 -24.99
CA ARG A 101 3.70 1.81 -23.59
C ARG A 101 4.78 0.75 -23.43
N VAL A 102 4.77 -0.26 -24.30
CA VAL A 102 5.78 -1.33 -24.28
C VAL A 102 7.18 -0.76 -24.51
N ALA A 103 7.34 0.08 -25.53
CA ALA A 103 8.63 0.72 -25.85
C ALA A 103 9.13 1.59 -24.69
N ASN A 104 8.28 2.48 -24.16
CA ASN A 104 8.63 3.36 -23.05
C ASN A 104 8.98 2.58 -21.78
N GLY A 105 8.25 1.50 -21.48
CA GLY A 105 8.54 0.65 -20.34
C GLY A 105 9.88 -0.07 -20.45
N TYR A 106 10.22 -0.61 -21.62
CA TYR A 106 11.53 -1.23 -21.83
C TYR A 106 12.66 -0.20 -21.84
N LEU A 107 12.47 0.98 -22.42
CA LEU A 107 13.42 2.09 -22.33
C LEU A 107 13.69 2.47 -20.86
N ALA A 108 12.64 2.57 -20.05
CA ALA A 108 12.77 2.82 -18.61
C ALA A 108 13.55 1.69 -17.91
N LEU A 109 13.23 0.43 -18.18
CA LEU A 109 13.95 -0.72 -17.63
C LEU A 109 15.43 -0.70 -17.99
N PHE A 110 15.78 -0.48 -19.26
CA PHE A 110 17.18 -0.39 -19.69
C PHE A 110 17.89 0.81 -19.04
N GLY A 111 17.22 1.94 -18.87
CA GLY A 111 17.74 3.07 -18.10
C GLY A 111 18.04 2.73 -16.64
N LEU A 112 17.14 2.00 -15.97
CA LEU A 112 17.33 1.51 -14.59
C LEU A 112 18.48 0.49 -14.45
N ILE A 113 18.77 -0.27 -15.51
CA ILE A 113 19.94 -1.14 -15.58
C ILE A 113 21.20 -0.29 -15.75
N GLY A 114 21.21 0.60 -16.75
CA GLY A 114 22.37 1.41 -17.11
C GLY A 114 22.86 2.34 -15.99
N ASN A 115 21.97 2.83 -15.13
CA ASN A 115 22.34 3.67 -13.99
C ASN A 115 22.61 2.89 -12.68
N GLY A 116 22.63 1.55 -12.76
CA GLY A 116 22.97 0.65 -11.66
C GLY A 116 21.86 0.45 -10.63
N THR A 117 20.62 0.88 -10.89
CA THR A 117 19.48 0.64 -9.99
C THR A 117 19.23 -0.86 -9.81
N LEU A 118 19.35 -1.65 -10.87
CA LEU A 118 19.21 -3.11 -10.79
C LEU A 118 20.19 -3.75 -9.78
N SER A 119 21.46 -3.35 -9.80
CA SER A 119 22.45 -3.85 -8.84
C SER A 119 22.11 -3.48 -7.39
N ARG A 120 21.55 -2.28 -7.18
CA ARG A 120 21.07 -1.84 -5.86
C ARG A 120 19.85 -2.64 -5.41
N TYR A 121 18.93 -2.98 -6.32
CA TYR A 121 17.80 -3.86 -6.03
C TYR A 121 18.26 -5.25 -5.59
N PHE A 122 19.18 -5.90 -6.31
CA PHE A 122 19.70 -7.20 -5.90
C PHE A 122 20.42 -7.16 -4.54
N ARG A 123 21.20 -6.09 -4.30
CA ARG A 123 21.89 -5.89 -3.02
C ARG A 123 20.91 -5.71 -1.86
N ALA A 124 19.82 -4.97 -2.07
CA ALA A 124 18.81 -4.73 -1.05
C ALA A 124 17.92 -5.95 -0.83
N ASN A 125 17.46 -6.60 -1.91
CA ASN A 125 16.61 -7.77 -1.85
C ASN A 125 16.64 -8.61 -3.15
N VAL A 126 17.18 -9.81 -3.07
CA VAL A 126 17.29 -10.73 -4.22
C VAL A 126 15.92 -11.10 -4.83
N ARG A 127 14.86 -11.28 -4.02
CA ARG A 127 13.53 -11.64 -4.54
C ARG A 127 12.95 -10.50 -5.38
N TYR A 128 13.12 -9.28 -4.91
CA TYR A 128 12.72 -8.10 -5.65
C TYR A 128 13.55 -7.94 -6.93
N GLY A 129 14.87 -8.16 -6.87
CA GLY A 129 15.72 -8.16 -8.07
C GLY A 129 15.27 -9.18 -9.12
N LEU A 130 14.91 -10.40 -8.70
CA LEU A 130 14.35 -11.43 -9.58
C LEU A 130 12.98 -11.04 -10.15
N PHE A 131 12.13 -10.39 -9.36
CA PHE A 131 10.88 -9.81 -9.85
C PHE A 131 11.16 -8.70 -10.88
N PHE A 132 12.11 -7.80 -10.63
CA PHE A 132 12.44 -6.73 -11.55
C PHE A 132 12.83 -7.25 -12.95
N ILE A 133 13.59 -8.35 -13.04
CA ILE A 133 14.09 -8.86 -14.33
C ILE A 133 13.08 -9.69 -15.12
N TYR A 134 11.93 -10.09 -14.56
CA TYR A 134 10.99 -10.98 -15.28
C TYR A 134 10.53 -10.41 -16.65
N PRO A 135 10.28 -9.09 -16.82
CA PRO A 135 9.91 -8.51 -18.12
C PRO A 135 11.02 -8.67 -19.17
N LEU A 136 12.29 -8.67 -18.73
CA LEU A 136 13.46 -8.86 -19.60
C LEU A 136 13.62 -10.32 -20.00
N LEU A 137 13.36 -11.25 -19.07
CA LEU A 137 13.35 -12.68 -19.36
C LEU A 137 12.26 -13.05 -20.37
N LEU A 138 11.06 -12.46 -20.22
CA LEU A 138 9.98 -12.62 -21.21
C LEU A 138 10.37 -12.04 -22.57
N LEU A 139 10.95 -10.84 -22.61
CA LEU A 139 11.43 -10.24 -23.86
C LEU A 139 12.43 -11.15 -24.58
N ALA A 140 13.45 -11.61 -23.86
CA ALA A 140 14.47 -12.50 -24.39
C ALA A 140 13.85 -13.81 -24.90
N GLY A 141 12.94 -14.41 -24.13
CA GLY A 141 12.22 -15.62 -24.54
C GLY A 141 11.40 -15.42 -25.81
N PHE A 142 10.70 -14.30 -25.95
CA PHE A 142 9.91 -13.99 -27.15
C PHE A 142 10.79 -13.74 -28.38
N VAL A 143 11.92 -13.03 -28.21
CA VAL A 143 12.89 -12.80 -29.30
C VAL A 143 13.46 -14.14 -29.76
N LEU A 144 13.92 -14.99 -28.84
CA LEU A 144 14.45 -16.31 -29.17
C LEU A 144 13.42 -17.22 -29.85
N ALA A 145 12.16 -17.19 -29.40
CA ALA A 145 11.08 -17.92 -30.05
C ALA A 145 10.80 -17.42 -31.47
N GLY A 146 10.83 -16.10 -31.70
CA GLY A 146 10.72 -15.51 -33.03
C GLY A 146 11.87 -15.93 -33.95
N ILE A 147 13.11 -15.88 -33.46
CA ILE A 147 14.30 -16.35 -34.22
C ILE A 147 14.18 -17.83 -34.56
N ALA A 148 13.81 -18.67 -33.59
CA ALA A 148 13.63 -20.10 -33.80
C ALA A 148 12.54 -20.38 -34.86
N ALA A 149 11.41 -19.67 -34.79
CA ALA A 149 10.35 -19.78 -35.78
C ALA A 149 10.85 -19.41 -37.19
N ALA A 150 11.62 -18.32 -37.32
CA ALA A 150 12.22 -17.93 -38.60
C ALA A 150 13.16 -19.01 -39.15
N LEU A 151 14.07 -19.53 -38.31
CA LEU A 151 15.02 -20.57 -38.72
C LEU A 151 14.31 -21.86 -39.15
N ILE A 152 13.31 -22.32 -38.40
CA ILE A 152 12.51 -23.49 -38.75
C ILE A 152 11.80 -23.27 -40.09
N ALA A 153 11.21 -22.09 -40.30
CA ALA A 153 10.52 -21.78 -41.55
C ALA A 153 11.48 -21.83 -42.76
N ALA A 154 12.67 -21.26 -42.62
CA ALA A 154 13.71 -21.31 -43.65
C ALA A 154 14.15 -22.75 -43.94
N MET A 155 14.31 -23.59 -42.91
CA MET A 155 14.67 -25.01 -43.06
C MET A 155 13.57 -25.83 -43.75
N LEU A 156 12.29 -25.47 -43.55
CA LEU A 156 11.15 -26.13 -44.18
C LEU A 156 10.94 -25.72 -45.65
N GLY A 157 11.80 -24.87 -46.21
CA GLY A 157 11.80 -24.53 -47.62
C GLY A 157 10.63 -23.64 -48.04
N ILE A 158 10.17 -22.74 -47.16
CA ILE A 158 9.10 -21.80 -47.52
C ILE A 158 9.51 -20.91 -48.72
N PRO A 159 8.58 -20.59 -49.63
CA PRO A 159 8.87 -19.72 -50.77
C PRO A 159 9.44 -18.36 -50.31
N ALA A 160 10.42 -17.84 -51.05
CA ALA A 160 11.09 -16.57 -50.75
C ALA A 160 11.63 -16.48 -49.30
N ALA A 161 12.21 -17.58 -48.80
CA ALA A 161 12.71 -17.71 -47.43
C ALA A 161 13.49 -16.51 -46.86
N PRO A 162 14.36 -15.79 -47.61
CA PRO A 162 15.05 -14.61 -47.09
C PRO A 162 14.12 -13.49 -46.60
N VAL A 163 12.88 -13.44 -47.09
CA VAL A 163 11.87 -12.45 -46.70
C VAL A 163 10.80 -13.07 -45.80
N THR A 164 10.28 -14.24 -46.18
CA THR A 164 9.13 -14.86 -45.50
C THR A 164 9.50 -15.42 -44.12
N ALA A 165 10.73 -15.92 -43.93
CA ALA A 165 11.16 -16.46 -42.64
C ALA A 165 11.33 -15.38 -41.56
N PRO A 166 12.03 -14.24 -41.79
CA PRO A 166 12.07 -13.15 -40.83
C PRO A 166 10.69 -12.57 -40.50
N VAL A 167 9.81 -12.43 -41.50
CA VAL A 167 8.43 -11.96 -41.28
C VAL A 167 7.68 -12.90 -40.35
N LEU A 168 7.76 -14.22 -40.55
CA LEU A 168 7.13 -15.18 -39.65
C LEU A 168 7.69 -15.06 -38.22
N GLY A 169 9.00 -14.89 -38.08
CA GLY A 169 9.64 -14.69 -36.77
C GLY A 169 9.12 -13.43 -36.06
N LEU A 170 8.95 -12.32 -36.78
CA LEU A 170 8.37 -11.08 -36.25
C LEU A 170 6.90 -11.25 -35.85
N VAL A 171 6.12 -11.97 -36.65
CA VAL A 171 4.71 -12.29 -36.33
C VAL A 171 4.64 -13.12 -35.05
N VAL A 172 5.44 -14.18 -34.93
CA VAL A 172 5.49 -15.02 -33.72
C VAL A 172 5.90 -14.19 -32.50
N PHE A 173 6.93 -13.35 -32.63
CA PHE A 173 7.34 -12.43 -31.58
C PHE A 173 6.19 -11.51 -31.14
N ALA A 174 5.51 -10.86 -32.09
CA ALA A 174 4.41 -9.93 -31.80
C ALA A 174 3.22 -10.63 -31.15
N VAL A 175 2.87 -11.83 -31.61
CA VAL A 175 1.77 -12.64 -31.04
C VAL A 175 2.11 -13.07 -29.61
N LEU A 176 3.33 -13.53 -29.35
CA LEU A 176 3.76 -13.91 -27.99
C LEU A 176 3.80 -12.70 -27.06
N LEU A 177 4.39 -11.60 -27.52
CA LEU A 177 4.47 -10.36 -26.73
C LEU A 177 3.08 -9.83 -26.37
N ARG A 178 2.13 -9.88 -27.29
CA ARG A 178 0.76 -9.40 -27.04
C ARG A 178 -0.09 -10.38 -26.24
N GLY A 179 -0.08 -11.66 -26.62
CA GLY A 179 -0.89 -12.69 -25.97
C GLY A 179 -0.31 -13.12 -24.64
N LEU A 180 0.87 -13.74 -24.67
CA LEU A 180 1.51 -14.28 -23.48
C LEU A 180 2.03 -13.17 -22.55
N GLY A 181 2.50 -12.05 -23.10
CA GLY A 181 2.81 -10.87 -22.30
C GLY A 181 1.61 -10.33 -21.52
N GLY A 182 0.41 -10.35 -22.11
CA GLY A 182 -0.84 -10.00 -21.42
C GLY A 182 -1.15 -10.94 -20.25
N TYR A 183 -0.99 -12.25 -20.44
CA TYR A 183 -1.17 -13.26 -19.39
C TYR A 183 -0.25 -13.03 -18.17
N PHE A 184 0.98 -12.58 -18.40
CA PHE A 184 1.96 -12.27 -17.36
C PHE A 184 1.91 -10.83 -16.84
N TYR A 185 0.88 -10.05 -17.17
CA TYR A 185 0.74 -8.64 -16.75
C TYR A 185 1.89 -7.73 -17.21
N LEU A 186 2.50 -8.03 -18.35
CA LEU A 186 3.68 -7.32 -18.85
C LEU A 186 3.41 -5.83 -19.11
N ASP A 187 2.30 -5.51 -19.79
CA ASP A 187 1.91 -4.11 -20.08
C ASP A 187 1.80 -3.29 -18.79
N PHE A 188 1.10 -3.83 -17.79
CA PHE A 188 0.95 -3.20 -16.49
C PHE A 188 2.29 -2.94 -15.79
N ALA A 189 3.19 -3.93 -15.78
CA ALA A 189 4.48 -3.77 -15.13
C ALA A 189 5.41 -2.81 -15.87
N LEU A 190 5.37 -2.80 -17.20
CA LEU A 190 6.12 -1.84 -18.02
C LEU A 190 5.68 -0.40 -17.74
N SER A 191 4.36 -0.16 -17.66
CA SER A 191 3.81 1.14 -17.24
C SER A 191 4.24 1.53 -15.82
N ASP A 192 4.18 0.58 -14.87
CA ASP A 192 4.58 0.80 -13.48
C ASP A 192 6.10 1.07 -13.33
N TRP A 193 6.95 0.48 -14.17
CA TRP A 193 8.38 0.79 -14.19
C TRP A 193 8.70 2.14 -14.83
N ALA A 194 8.03 2.48 -15.93
CA ALA A 194 8.16 3.80 -16.54
C ALA A 194 7.75 4.90 -15.55
N PHE A 195 6.60 4.73 -14.90
CA PHE A 195 6.14 5.66 -13.86
C PHE A 195 7.15 5.75 -12.70
N ALA A 196 7.65 4.61 -12.22
CA ALA A 196 8.62 4.59 -11.12
C ALA A 196 9.94 5.28 -11.47
N ALA A 197 10.42 5.11 -12.71
CA ALA A 197 11.61 5.78 -13.22
C ALA A 197 11.43 7.29 -13.25
N ASP A 198 10.27 7.79 -13.67
CA ASP A 198 10.00 9.22 -13.73
C ASP A 198 9.74 9.82 -12.34
N LEU A 199 9.02 9.10 -11.47
CA LEU A 199 8.85 9.49 -10.07
C LEU A 199 10.19 9.60 -9.34
N ALA A 200 11.10 8.67 -9.59
CA ALA A 200 12.44 8.69 -9.00
C ALA A 200 13.32 9.86 -9.49
N ARG A 201 12.93 10.54 -10.57
CA ARG A 201 13.63 11.70 -11.15
C ARG A 201 12.85 12.99 -10.99
N ASP A 202 11.76 12.97 -10.22
CA ASP A 202 10.84 14.09 -10.05
C ASP A 202 10.28 14.61 -11.41
N ARG A 203 9.99 13.71 -12.36
CA ARG A 203 9.49 14.02 -13.72
C ARG A 203 8.00 13.78 -13.93
N ILE A 204 7.26 13.49 -12.87
CA ILE A 204 5.81 13.29 -12.95
C ILE A 204 5.11 14.66 -12.97
N ALA A 205 4.56 15.03 -14.13
CA ALA A 205 3.79 16.26 -14.27
C ALA A 205 2.57 16.24 -13.33
N GLY A 206 2.32 17.36 -12.64
CA GLY A 206 1.19 17.51 -11.71
C GLY A 206 1.35 16.81 -10.36
N LEU A 207 2.49 16.13 -10.10
CA LEU A 207 2.74 15.43 -8.83
C LEU A 207 2.57 16.34 -7.63
N ASP A 208 3.18 17.52 -7.65
CA ASP A 208 3.17 18.43 -6.51
C ASP A 208 1.76 18.92 -6.18
N THR A 209 0.92 19.17 -7.20
CA THR A 209 -0.49 19.57 -7.01
C THR A 209 -1.29 18.45 -6.35
N VAL A 210 -1.10 17.20 -6.78
CA VAL A 210 -1.78 16.04 -6.18
C VAL A 210 -1.33 15.83 -4.73
N VAL A 211 -0.03 15.87 -4.47
CA VAL A 211 0.52 15.72 -3.11
C VAL A 211 0.07 16.88 -2.21
N GLU A 212 -0.10 18.09 -2.75
CA GLU A 212 -0.62 19.22 -1.99
C GLU A 212 -2.04 18.93 -1.51
N ARG A 213 -2.91 18.46 -2.41
CA ARG A 213 -4.26 18.05 -2.02
C ARG A 213 -4.25 16.92 -0.99
N PHE A 214 -3.33 15.95 -1.13
CA PHE A 214 -3.20 14.87 -0.15
C PHE A 214 -2.76 15.39 1.22
N THR A 215 -1.89 16.39 1.24
CA THR A 215 -1.44 17.06 2.46
C THR A 215 -2.61 17.72 3.17
N GLU A 216 -3.50 18.41 2.44
CA GLU A 216 -4.70 19.02 3.01
C GLU A 216 -5.65 17.99 3.65
N GLU A 217 -5.89 16.86 2.98
CA GLU A 217 -6.73 15.77 3.51
C GLU A 217 -6.11 15.14 4.76
N VAL A 218 -4.78 14.99 4.80
CA VAL A 218 -4.06 14.53 5.99
C VAL A 218 -4.18 15.53 7.13
N ILE A 219 -4.00 16.84 6.88
CA ILE A 219 -4.16 17.90 7.90
C ILE A 219 -5.59 17.88 8.44
N ALA A 220 -6.60 17.78 7.57
CA ALA A 220 -8.01 17.72 7.97
C ALA A 220 -8.29 16.51 8.87
N ALA A 221 -7.73 15.33 8.55
CA ALA A 221 -7.85 14.14 9.38
C ALA A 221 -7.15 14.30 10.74
N LEU A 222 -5.97 14.92 10.76
CA LEU A 222 -5.17 15.17 11.96
C LEU A 222 -5.81 16.18 12.92
N ARG A 223 -6.46 17.21 12.37
CA ARG A 223 -7.10 18.28 13.15
C ARG A 223 -8.43 17.88 13.77
N ASP A 224 -9.04 16.78 13.37
CA ASP A 224 -10.32 16.35 13.96
C ASP A 224 -10.19 16.08 15.47
N PRO A 225 -10.81 16.92 16.33
CA PRO A 225 -10.67 16.80 17.78
C PRO A 225 -11.37 15.57 18.36
N ASN A 226 -12.26 14.94 17.60
CA ASN A 226 -13.01 13.77 18.04
C ASN A 226 -12.30 12.45 17.72
N ALA A 227 -11.27 12.47 16.86
CA ALA A 227 -10.55 11.28 16.48
C ALA A 227 -9.70 10.74 17.64
N ASP A 228 -10.03 9.54 18.11
CA ASP A 228 -9.19 8.81 19.07
C ASP A 228 -7.89 8.32 18.40
N GLU A 229 -7.94 8.06 17.08
CA GLU A 229 -6.80 7.64 16.25
C GLU A 229 -6.90 8.16 14.81
N VAL A 230 -5.74 8.54 14.25
CA VAL A 230 -5.59 8.83 12.81
C VAL A 230 -4.65 7.79 12.19
N LEU A 231 -5.16 7.00 11.26
CA LEU A 231 -4.38 6.01 10.54
C LEU A 231 -4.03 6.55 9.15
N LEU A 232 -2.75 6.84 8.92
CA LEU A 232 -2.23 7.22 7.61
C LEU A 232 -1.73 5.94 6.94
N SER A 233 -2.59 5.29 6.17
CA SER A 233 -2.31 3.99 5.56
C SER A 233 -1.85 4.13 4.11
N SER A 234 -0.90 3.30 3.71
CA SER A 234 -0.48 3.22 2.33
C SER A 234 0.06 1.86 1.94
N VAL A 235 -0.13 1.50 0.67
CA VAL A 235 0.38 0.26 0.08
C VAL A 235 1.22 0.57 -1.16
N SER A 236 2.31 -0.18 -1.34
CA SER A 236 3.17 -0.07 -2.53
C SER A 236 3.66 1.37 -2.77
N LEU A 237 3.45 1.93 -3.97
CA LEU A 237 3.84 3.31 -4.32
C LEU A 237 3.04 4.38 -3.57
N GLY A 238 1.85 4.08 -3.05
CA GLY A 238 1.13 5.01 -2.19
C GLY A 238 1.92 5.38 -0.93
N ALA A 239 2.90 4.54 -0.52
CA ALA A 239 3.77 4.84 0.60
C ALA A 239 4.75 6.00 0.32
N VAL A 240 5.17 6.15 -0.93
CA VAL A 240 5.99 7.30 -1.36
C VAL A 240 5.16 8.57 -1.25
N MET A 241 3.96 8.56 -1.83
CA MET A 241 3.02 9.69 -1.81
C MET A 241 2.61 10.10 -0.39
N MET A 242 2.34 9.13 0.49
CA MET A 242 1.99 9.42 1.87
C MET A 242 3.17 9.99 2.66
N ALA A 243 4.39 9.48 2.42
CA ALA A 243 5.59 10.03 3.06
C ALA A 243 5.83 11.48 2.62
N GLU A 244 5.63 11.80 1.33
CA GLU A 244 5.69 13.19 0.85
C GLU A 244 4.64 14.09 1.50
N ALA A 245 3.39 13.64 1.58
CA ALA A 245 2.33 14.41 2.22
C ALA A 245 2.65 14.68 3.70
N ILE A 246 3.09 13.65 4.44
CA ILE A 246 3.48 13.78 5.86
C ILE A 246 4.64 14.78 6.01
N ASP A 247 5.66 14.72 5.16
CA ASP A 247 6.79 15.66 5.19
C ASP A 247 6.31 17.11 4.99
N ARG A 248 5.37 17.34 4.06
CA ARG A 248 4.75 18.67 3.86
C ARG A 248 3.90 19.11 5.05
N VAL A 249 3.21 18.19 5.73
CA VAL A 249 2.48 18.53 6.98
C VAL A 249 3.43 19.11 8.00
N PHE A 250 4.58 18.45 8.26
CA PHE A 250 5.56 18.96 9.22
C PHE A 250 6.17 20.32 8.79
N ALA A 251 6.31 20.56 7.48
CA ALA A 251 6.78 21.85 6.98
C ALA A 251 5.75 22.98 7.12
N ARG A 252 4.45 22.67 6.99
CA ARG A 252 3.36 23.67 6.97
C ARG A 252 2.73 23.94 8.34
N GLU A 253 2.72 22.96 9.22
CA GLU A 253 2.00 23.00 10.49
C GLU A 253 3.01 23.05 11.65
N PRO A 254 3.27 24.23 12.27
CA PRO A 254 4.21 24.35 13.38
C PRO A 254 3.88 23.42 14.55
N ASP A 255 2.59 23.16 14.77
CA ASP A 255 2.06 22.29 15.83
C ASP A 255 1.77 20.87 15.33
N ALA A 256 2.29 20.45 14.16
CA ALA A 256 2.09 19.12 13.59
C ALA A 256 2.36 18.01 14.61
N ASN A 257 3.39 18.19 15.44
CA ASN A 257 3.79 17.27 16.47
C ASN A 257 2.67 16.95 17.48
N ILE A 258 1.83 17.92 17.85
CA ILE A 258 0.70 17.72 18.77
C ILE A 258 -0.32 16.77 18.15
N TYR A 259 -0.69 17.02 16.88
CA TYR A 259 -1.67 16.21 16.17
C TYR A 259 -1.11 14.81 15.84
N MET A 260 0.15 14.73 15.43
CA MET A 260 0.82 13.48 15.01
C MET A 260 0.97 12.45 16.14
N ARG A 261 0.95 12.84 17.42
CA ARG A 261 0.96 11.90 18.56
C ARG A 261 -0.19 10.89 18.53
N ARG A 262 -1.32 11.24 17.91
CA ARG A 262 -2.49 10.37 17.71
C ARG A 262 -2.47 9.64 16.36
N ALA A 263 -1.52 9.97 15.50
CA ALA A 263 -1.37 9.40 14.17
C ALA A 263 -0.44 8.18 14.17
N THR A 264 -0.71 7.24 13.27
CA THR A 264 0.23 6.19 12.90
C THR A 264 0.34 6.10 11.39
N PHE A 265 1.56 6.24 10.87
CA PHE A 265 1.90 5.95 9.49
C PHE A 265 2.06 4.43 9.33
N LEU A 266 1.14 3.83 8.59
CA LEU A 266 1.12 2.41 8.27
C LEU A 266 1.51 2.21 6.81
N THR A 267 2.71 1.66 6.59
CA THR A 267 3.15 1.23 5.27
C THR A 267 3.07 -0.28 5.16
N VAL A 268 2.55 -0.79 4.04
CA VAL A 268 2.39 -2.23 3.82
C VAL A 268 2.90 -2.60 2.43
N GLY A 269 3.85 -3.53 2.36
CA GLY A 269 4.53 -3.88 1.11
C GLY A 269 5.06 -2.64 0.38
N SER A 270 5.73 -1.72 1.07
CA SER A 270 6.00 -0.40 0.50
C SER A 270 6.99 -0.42 -0.67
N SER A 271 6.77 0.50 -1.61
CA SER A 271 7.66 0.76 -2.75
C SER A 271 8.63 1.92 -2.48
N ILE A 272 8.88 2.25 -1.21
CA ILE A 272 9.82 3.32 -0.84
C ILE A 272 11.24 2.98 -1.33
N LEU A 273 11.70 1.73 -1.13
CA LEU A 273 13.00 1.29 -1.64
C LEU A 273 13.01 1.13 -3.17
N LYS A 274 11.88 0.76 -3.78
CA LYS A 274 11.74 0.71 -5.24
C LYS A 274 12.14 2.05 -5.86
N ILE A 275 11.64 3.16 -5.33
CA ILE A 275 11.95 4.49 -5.85
C ILE A 275 13.28 5.00 -5.29
N GLY A 276 13.49 4.91 -3.97
CA GLY A 276 14.64 5.54 -3.30
C GLY A 276 16.01 4.95 -3.62
N LEU A 277 16.07 3.71 -4.13
CA LEU A 277 17.33 3.09 -4.58
C LEU A 277 17.78 3.57 -5.97
N HIS A 278 16.94 4.30 -6.69
CA HIS A 278 17.34 4.98 -7.91
C HIS A 278 18.37 6.08 -7.60
N PRO A 279 19.46 6.23 -8.37
CA PRO A 279 20.52 7.19 -8.06
C PRO A 279 20.00 8.63 -7.94
N GLU A 280 19.06 9.04 -8.78
CA GLU A 280 18.50 10.41 -8.80
C GLU A 280 17.41 10.66 -7.73
N ALA A 281 16.97 9.64 -6.97
CA ALA A 281 15.87 9.78 -5.99
C ALA A 281 16.29 10.47 -4.67
N GLU A 282 17.07 11.54 -4.76
CA GLU A 282 17.59 12.27 -3.61
C GLU A 282 16.50 12.93 -2.77
N ARG A 283 15.50 13.53 -3.43
CA ARG A 283 14.36 14.17 -2.76
C ARG A 283 13.65 13.16 -1.86
N LEU A 284 13.37 11.97 -2.38
CA LEU A 284 12.76 10.88 -1.62
C LEU A 284 13.64 10.39 -0.46
N ARG A 285 14.94 10.20 -0.69
CA ARG A 285 15.84 9.77 0.40
C ARG A 285 15.87 10.78 1.55
N ARG A 286 15.92 12.08 1.24
CA ARG A 286 15.91 13.16 2.23
C ARG A 286 14.60 13.21 3.01
N LEU A 287 13.45 13.18 2.33
CA LEU A 287 12.15 13.26 3.00
C LEU A 287 11.86 12.03 3.86
N VAL A 288 12.22 10.83 3.38
CA VAL A 288 12.11 9.60 4.19
C VAL A 288 12.99 9.66 5.43
N GLY A 289 14.19 10.26 5.30
CA GLY A 289 15.08 10.53 6.44
C GLY A 289 14.44 11.46 7.47
N ARG A 290 13.79 12.55 7.04
CA ARG A 290 13.07 13.49 7.91
C ARG A 290 11.88 12.84 8.59
N VAL A 291 10.96 12.26 7.83
CA VAL A 291 9.77 11.54 8.36
C VAL A 291 10.19 10.43 9.32
N GLY A 292 11.25 9.69 8.99
CA GLY A 292 11.81 8.66 9.87
C GLY A 292 12.40 9.20 11.18
N ALA A 293 12.85 10.46 11.21
CA ALA A 293 13.39 11.12 12.40
C ALA A 293 12.31 11.72 13.32
N GLU A 294 11.07 11.86 12.83
CA GLU A 294 9.98 12.45 13.61
C GLU A 294 9.58 11.57 14.79
N LYS A 295 9.78 12.09 16.00
CA LYS A 295 9.57 11.31 17.24
C LYS A 295 8.09 11.15 17.59
N ASP A 296 7.29 12.14 17.22
CA ASP A 296 5.87 12.17 17.56
C ASP A 296 4.99 11.41 16.56
N LEU A 297 5.53 11.07 15.38
CA LEU A 297 4.90 10.16 14.44
C LEU A 297 5.30 8.70 14.75
N ARG A 298 4.30 7.83 14.89
CA ARG A 298 4.54 6.38 14.86
C ARG A 298 4.57 5.91 13.42
N TRP A 299 5.56 5.11 13.06
CA TRP A 299 5.64 4.49 11.73
C TRP A 299 5.83 2.98 11.86
N VAL A 300 4.93 2.21 11.25
CA VAL A 300 4.93 0.75 11.21
C VAL A 300 4.96 0.29 9.76
N GLU A 301 5.88 -0.62 9.44
CA GLU A 301 6.01 -1.21 8.10
C GLU A 301 5.73 -2.71 8.18
N TYR A 302 4.80 -3.23 7.36
CA TYR A 302 4.54 -4.67 7.24
C TYR A 302 5.07 -5.24 5.93
N GLN A 303 5.85 -6.31 6.03
CA GLN A 303 6.47 -7.01 4.91
C GLN A 303 6.15 -8.50 4.92
N ALA A 304 6.10 -9.11 3.75
CA ALA A 304 5.78 -10.53 3.59
C ALA A 304 6.80 -11.21 2.69
N LYS A 305 7.38 -12.32 3.17
CA LYS A 305 8.44 -13.07 2.46
C LYS A 305 8.03 -13.55 1.07
N VAL A 306 6.75 -13.91 0.93
CA VAL A 306 6.20 -14.54 -0.29
C VAL A 306 5.71 -13.54 -1.32
N ASP A 307 5.60 -12.26 -0.95
CA ASP A 307 5.32 -11.19 -1.91
C ASP A 307 6.68 -10.72 -2.48
N PRO A 308 6.96 -10.97 -3.77
CA PRO A 308 8.22 -10.59 -4.39
C PRO A 308 8.28 -9.10 -4.79
N ILE A 309 7.16 -8.37 -4.68
CA ILE A 309 7.05 -6.95 -5.05
C ILE A 309 7.51 -6.04 -3.89
N ASN A 310 7.44 -6.50 -2.64
CA ASN A 310 8.01 -5.77 -1.51
C ASN A 310 9.48 -6.12 -1.24
N PHE A 311 10.14 -5.24 -0.51
CA PHE A 311 11.47 -5.50 0.04
C PHE A 311 11.33 -6.14 1.43
N TYR A 312 11.52 -7.46 1.48
CA TYR A 312 11.44 -8.24 2.72
C TYR A 312 12.69 -8.09 3.60
N LYS A 313 12.49 -7.87 4.91
CA LYS A 313 13.52 -7.67 5.94
C LYS A 313 14.43 -6.46 5.69
N THR A 314 13.87 -5.40 5.14
CA THR A 314 14.56 -4.13 4.93
C THR A 314 13.97 -3.03 5.82
N ASP A 315 14.75 -2.00 6.06
CA ASP A 315 14.35 -0.77 6.75
C ASP A 315 14.43 0.39 5.74
N PRO A 316 13.30 0.96 5.29
CA PRO A 316 13.30 1.99 4.25
C PRO A 316 14.00 3.30 4.66
N VAL A 317 14.19 3.57 5.96
CA VAL A 317 14.95 4.75 6.40
C VAL A 317 16.43 4.45 6.31
N LYS A 318 16.87 3.39 7.01
CA LYS A 318 18.28 3.00 7.11
C LYS A 318 18.85 2.54 5.75
N ASP A 319 18.13 1.71 5.01
CA ASP A 319 18.63 1.11 3.77
C ASP A 319 18.64 2.11 2.59
N LEU A 320 18.05 3.29 2.78
CA LEU A 320 18.25 4.47 1.92
C LEU A 320 19.43 5.36 2.33
N GLY A 321 20.22 4.94 3.33
CA GLY A 321 21.42 5.66 3.78
C GLY A 321 21.18 6.67 4.90
N ASN A 322 19.96 6.75 5.46
CA ASN A 322 19.68 7.65 6.59
C ASN A 322 20.09 7.04 7.93
N ARG A 323 20.26 7.90 8.95
CA ARG A 323 20.54 7.47 10.32
C ARG A 323 19.41 6.58 10.84
N ARG A 324 19.74 5.50 11.55
CA ARG A 324 18.75 4.66 12.24
C ARG A 324 18.05 5.47 13.33
N THR A 325 16.72 5.49 13.30
CA THR A 325 15.89 6.22 14.27
C THR A 325 15.01 5.30 15.12
N GLY A 326 15.03 4.00 14.84
CA GLY A 326 14.08 3.02 15.37
C GLY A 326 12.72 3.04 14.65
N ARG A 327 12.57 3.86 13.60
CA ARG A 327 11.39 3.93 12.72
C ARG A 327 11.81 3.64 11.26
N PRO A 328 10.94 3.00 10.46
CA PRO A 328 9.71 2.33 10.89
C PRO A 328 9.98 1.15 11.82
N GLN A 329 8.99 0.81 12.63
CA GLN A 329 8.95 -0.49 13.29
C GLN A 329 8.55 -1.54 12.26
N VAL A 330 9.56 -2.17 11.65
CA VAL A 330 9.36 -3.21 10.64
C VAL A 330 8.82 -4.49 11.28
N ARG A 331 7.76 -5.04 10.69
CA ARG A 331 7.06 -6.26 11.11
C ARG A 331 6.92 -7.21 9.93
N GLN A 332 7.01 -8.51 10.21
CA GLN A 332 6.85 -9.55 9.20
C GLN A 332 5.50 -10.24 9.37
N ILE A 333 4.81 -10.43 8.26
CA ILE A 333 3.56 -11.20 8.20
C ILE A 333 3.71 -12.42 7.29
N ARG A 334 2.85 -13.41 7.52
CA ARG A 334 2.75 -14.63 6.72
C ARG A 334 1.43 -14.62 5.98
N ILE A 335 1.44 -14.27 4.69
CA ILE A 335 0.23 -14.26 3.85
C ILE A 335 -0.50 -15.61 3.89
N ARG A 336 0.23 -16.74 3.93
CA ARG A 336 -0.36 -18.08 4.09
C ARG A 336 -1.24 -18.20 5.35
N SER A 337 -0.88 -17.52 6.44
CA SER A 337 -1.65 -17.53 7.69
C SER A 337 -2.91 -16.66 7.65
N MET A 338 -3.04 -15.79 6.64
CA MET A 338 -4.21 -14.92 6.44
C MET A 338 -5.30 -15.60 5.60
N MET A 339 -5.01 -16.73 4.95
CA MET A 339 -5.85 -17.34 3.91
C MET A 339 -6.13 -18.83 4.18
N HIS A 340 -7.23 -19.35 3.61
CA HIS A 340 -7.41 -20.79 3.48
C HIS A 340 -6.46 -21.38 2.45
N ASP A 341 -6.12 -22.67 2.57
CA ASP A 341 -5.06 -23.28 1.76
C ASP A 341 -5.40 -23.27 0.26
N ALA A 342 -6.67 -23.48 -0.10
CA ALA A 342 -7.12 -23.42 -1.48
C ALA A 342 -6.95 -22.01 -2.09
N ASP A 343 -7.32 -20.97 -1.34
CA ASP A 343 -7.16 -19.58 -1.77
C ASP A 343 -5.69 -19.19 -1.86
N TYR A 344 -4.87 -19.64 -0.92
CA TYR A 344 -3.43 -19.38 -0.93
C TYR A 344 -2.76 -20.01 -2.17
N ARG A 345 -3.07 -21.27 -2.49
CA ARG A 345 -2.55 -21.93 -3.71
C ARG A 345 -2.93 -21.17 -4.98
N ARG A 346 -4.12 -20.56 -5.02
CA ARG A 346 -4.54 -19.71 -6.14
C ARG A 346 -3.77 -18.40 -6.16
N ALA A 347 -3.62 -17.75 -5.01
CA ALA A 347 -2.90 -16.48 -4.89
C ALA A 347 -1.42 -16.60 -5.30
N GLN A 348 -0.77 -17.72 -5.02
CA GLN A 348 0.64 -17.97 -5.40
C GLN A 348 0.91 -17.90 -6.91
N ARG A 349 -0.12 -17.99 -7.76
CA ARG A 349 0.01 -17.87 -9.22
C ARG A 349 0.10 -16.43 -9.70
N SER A 350 -0.06 -15.45 -8.81
CA SER A 350 -0.01 -14.03 -9.14
C SER A 350 0.73 -13.25 -8.05
N ALA A 351 1.93 -12.76 -8.39
CA ALA A 351 2.68 -11.86 -7.52
C ALA A 351 1.84 -10.64 -7.10
N LEU A 352 1.05 -10.10 -8.03
CA LEU A 352 0.18 -8.96 -7.78
C LEU A 352 -0.97 -9.29 -6.82
N HIS A 353 -1.53 -10.51 -6.85
CA HIS A 353 -2.51 -10.94 -5.85
C HIS A 353 -1.86 -11.01 -4.46
N LEU A 354 -0.70 -11.66 -4.33
CA LEU A 354 0.02 -11.72 -3.06
C LEU A 354 0.33 -10.31 -2.52
N HIS A 355 0.74 -9.40 -3.39
CA HIS A 355 1.02 -8.00 -3.02
C HIS A 355 -0.24 -7.23 -2.61
N ARG A 356 -1.37 -7.42 -3.29
CA ARG A 356 -2.64 -6.81 -2.89
C ARG A 356 -3.19 -7.39 -1.58
N GLN A 357 -2.80 -8.60 -1.20
CA GLN A 357 -3.31 -9.27 0.01
C GLN A 357 -3.04 -8.49 1.31
N PHE A 358 -2.07 -7.58 1.32
CA PHE A 358 -1.85 -6.68 2.45
C PHE A 358 -3.09 -5.84 2.79
N VAL A 359 -3.88 -5.42 1.79
CA VAL A 359 -5.05 -4.54 1.99
C VAL A 359 -6.38 -5.22 1.68
N MET A 360 -6.33 -6.48 1.23
CA MET A 360 -7.53 -7.30 1.02
C MET A 360 -8.04 -7.89 2.34
N PRO A 361 -9.34 -8.20 2.44
CA PRO A 361 -9.88 -8.93 3.58
C PRO A 361 -9.19 -10.29 3.73
N ASN A 362 -8.94 -10.69 4.97
CA ASN A 362 -8.40 -12.01 5.29
C ASN A 362 -9.48 -13.10 5.15
N GLY A 363 -9.05 -14.35 4.95
CA GLY A 363 -9.89 -15.54 5.10
C GLY A 363 -9.80 -16.16 6.50
N LYS A 364 -8.70 -15.94 7.22
CA LYS A 364 -8.49 -16.45 8.59
C LYS A 364 -8.13 -15.30 9.53
N ARG A 365 -8.57 -15.40 10.79
CA ARG A 365 -8.15 -14.46 11.84
C ARG A 365 -6.64 -14.54 11.99
N TYR A 366 -5.98 -13.41 11.81
CA TYR A 366 -4.54 -13.28 11.92
C TYR A 366 -4.22 -11.95 12.60
N PHE A 367 -3.06 -11.85 13.25
CA PHE A 367 -2.75 -10.65 14.02
C PHE A 367 -2.64 -9.41 13.13
N TYR A 368 -2.26 -9.60 11.87
CA TYR A 368 -2.40 -8.59 10.83
C TYR A 368 -3.67 -8.84 10.04
N ASP A 369 -4.58 -7.88 10.06
CA ASP A 369 -5.80 -7.88 9.25
C ASP A 369 -6.14 -6.42 8.96
N PHE A 370 -6.10 -6.04 7.69
CA PHE A 370 -6.23 -4.63 7.29
C PHE A 370 -7.59 -4.05 7.65
N TYR A 371 -8.65 -4.84 7.57
CA TYR A 371 -10.01 -4.41 7.91
C TYR A 371 -10.16 -4.30 9.42
N GLN A 372 -9.59 -5.22 10.20
CA GLN A 372 -9.61 -5.08 11.67
C GLN A 372 -8.70 -3.95 12.18
N ILE A 373 -7.61 -3.63 11.47
CA ILE A 373 -6.77 -2.45 11.75
C ILE A 373 -7.53 -1.16 11.42
N SER A 374 -8.28 -1.14 10.31
CA SER A 374 -8.97 0.07 9.84
C SER A 374 -10.28 0.32 10.57
N PHE A 375 -11.04 -0.73 10.91
CA PHE A 375 -12.42 -0.59 11.40
C PHE A 375 -12.64 -1.19 12.79
N GLY A 376 -11.70 -1.98 13.30
CA GLY A 376 -11.81 -2.59 14.63
C GLY A 376 -11.47 -1.64 15.78
N PRO A 377 -11.75 -2.04 17.03
CA PRO A 377 -11.68 -1.16 18.20
C PRO A 377 -10.27 -0.95 18.78
N LEU A 378 -9.26 -1.66 18.25
CA LEU A 378 -7.89 -1.54 18.75
C LEU A 378 -7.08 -0.57 17.90
N SER A 379 -6.41 0.37 18.55
CA SER A 379 -5.44 1.23 17.89
C SER A 379 -4.29 0.42 17.30
N LEU A 380 -3.74 0.86 16.17
CA LEU A 380 -2.59 0.21 15.54
C LEU A 380 -1.39 0.10 16.51
N PRO A 381 -1.05 1.11 17.33
CA PRO A 381 -0.01 0.97 18.35
C PRO A 381 -0.30 -0.13 19.36
N SER A 382 -1.54 -0.26 19.83
CA SER A 382 -1.95 -1.33 20.74
C SER A 382 -1.84 -2.71 20.09
N ARG A 383 -2.25 -2.81 18.83
CA ARG A 383 -2.13 -4.03 18.02
C ARG A 383 -0.66 -4.45 17.83
N VAL A 384 0.20 -3.50 17.52
CA VAL A 384 1.63 -3.74 17.31
C VAL A 384 2.34 -4.15 18.61
N LYS A 385 1.89 -3.61 19.76
CA LYS A 385 2.36 -4.01 21.09
C LYS A 385 1.92 -5.44 21.45
N LEU A 386 0.69 -5.82 21.11
CA LEU A 386 0.18 -7.18 21.31
C LEU A 386 0.86 -8.21 20.41
N GLY A 387 1.25 -7.80 19.20
CA GLY A 387 1.82 -8.70 18.19
C GLY A 387 0.85 -9.84 17.89
N GLU A 388 1.35 -11.08 17.86
CA GLU A 388 0.54 -12.27 17.57
C GLU A 388 -0.64 -12.46 18.54
N LYS A 389 -0.55 -11.92 19.77
CA LYS A 389 -1.63 -12.00 20.77
C LYS A 389 -2.83 -11.11 20.42
N ALA A 390 -2.72 -10.22 19.43
CA ALA A 390 -3.80 -9.31 19.05
C ALA A 390 -5.06 -10.06 18.57
N THR A 391 -4.93 -11.27 18.03
CA THR A 391 -6.09 -12.07 17.65
C THR A 391 -6.86 -12.58 18.87
N GLY A 392 -6.16 -12.92 19.97
CA GLY A 392 -6.78 -13.39 21.22
C GLY A 392 -7.50 -12.30 22.03
N ALA A 393 -7.37 -11.04 21.61
CA ALA A 393 -8.15 -9.93 22.13
C ALA A 393 -9.64 -10.01 21.80
N PHE A 394 -10.03 -10.90 20.88
CA PHE A 394 -11.41 -10.99 20.37
C PHE A 394 -11.98 -12.38 20.61
N GLY A 395 -13.15 -12.44 21.26
CA GLY A 395 -13.97 -13.63 21.40
C GLY A 395 -14.49 -14.13 20.05
N LYS A 396 -15.03 -15.36 20.02
CA LYS A 396 -15.63 -15.91 18.79
C LYS A 396 -16.80 -15.05 18.31
N ASP A 397 -17.58 -14.53 19.24
CA ASP A 397 -18.69 -13.59 19.07
C ASP A 397 -18.27 -12.15 18.72
N GLY A 398 -16.97 -11.89 18.59
CA GLY A 398 -16.43 -10.57 18.28
C GLY A 398 -16.29 -9.63 19.47
N SER A 399 -16.62 -10.05 20.69
CA SER A 399 -16.41 -9.27 21.91
C SER A 399 -14.92 -9.04 22.17
N VAL A 400 -14.55 -7.87 22.72
CA VAL A 400 -13.19 -7.61 23.21
C VAL A 400 -13.03 -8.25 24.59
N THR A 401 -12.00 -9.07 24.78
CA THR A 401 -11.85 -9.97 25.94
C THR A 401 -11.11 -9.38 27.14
N PHE A 402 -10.62 -8.14 27.05
CA PHE A 402 -9.97 -7.44 28.17
C PHE A 402 -10.78 -6.21 28.57
N GLU A 403 -10.88 -5.94 29.87
CA GLU A 403 -11.57 -4.75 30.38
C GLU A 403 -10.86 -3.47 29.91
N PRO A 404 -11.54 -2.61 29.12
CA PRO A 404 -11.01 -1.29 28.84
C PRO A 404 -11.08 -0.42 30.11
N PRO A 405 -10.12 0.49 30.34
CA PRO A 405 -10.26 1.47 31.42
C PRO A 405 -11.54 2.29 31.21
N THR A 406 -12.44 2.23 32.19
CA THR A 406 -13.72 2.97 32.17
C THR A 406 -13.47 4.47 32.06
N ARG A 407 -14.20 5.16 31.17
CA ARG A 407 -14.31 6.63 31.19
C ARG A 407 -14.77 7.04 32.58
N SER A 408 -13.94 7.74 33.36
CA SER A 408 -14.45 8.43 34.53
C SER A 408 -15.54 9.39 34.03
N ARG A 409 -16.77 9.19 34.49
CA ARG A 409 -17.86 10.14 34.26
C ARG A 409 -17.31 11.49 34.73
N ARG A 410 -17.17 12.43 33.80
CA ARG A 410 -16.88 13.83 34.08
C ARG A 410 -17.94 14.25 35.11
N LYS A 411 -17.57 14.38 36.40
CA LYS A 411 -18.47 14.86 37.44
C LYS A 411 -19.00 16.20 36.94
N ARG A 412 -20.31 16.28 36.68
CA ARG A 412 -20.99 17.57 36.51
C ARG A 412 -20.60 18.39 37.74
N ARG A 413 -19.86 19.47 37.56
CA ARG A 413 -19.71 20.49 38.58
C ARG A 413 -21.10 21.07 38.79
N THR A 414 -21.68 20.78 39.95
CA THR A 414 -22.84 21.51 40.47
C THR A 414 -22.45 22.99 40.58
N PRO A 415 -23.27 23.95 40.16
CA PRO A 415 -23.02 25.35 40.45
C PRO A 415 -23.06 25.53 41.97
N VAL A 416 -22.01 26.10 42.54
CA VAL A 416 -22.05 26.60 43.92
C VAL A 416 -22.97 27.82 43.90
N ALA A 417 -24.07 27.74 44.64
CA ALA A 417 -24.92 28.89 44.93
C ALA A 417 -24.09 29.92 45.70
N ALA A 418 -24.01 31.14 45.16
CA ALA A 418 -23.55 32.29 45.92
C ALA A 418 -24.59 32.60 47.00
N ALA A 419 -24.23 32.33 48.25
CA ALA A 419 -24.96 32.88 49.39
C ALA A 419 -24.54 34.34 49.55
N ALA A 420 -25.55 35.21 49.53
CA ALA A 420 -25.42 36.61 49.91
C ALA A 420 -25.01 36.73 51.39
N GLN A 421 -24.04 37.59 51.65
CA GLN A 421 -23.96 38.48 52.82
C GLN A 421 -23.09 39.67 52.45
#